data_AF-A0A2M7X4H8-F1
#
_entry.id   AF-A0A2M7X4H8-F1
#
_cell.length_a   1.000
_cell.length_b   1.000
_cell.length_c   1.000
_cell.angle_alpha   90.00
_cell.angle_beta   90.00
_cell.angle_gamma   90.00
#
_symmetry.space_group_name_H-M   'P 1'
#
loop_
_entity.id
_entity.type
_entity.pdbx_description
1 polymer ?
#
loop_
_entity_poly.entity_id
_entity_poly.type
_entity_poly.pdbx_seq_one_letter_code
_entity_poly.pdbx_strand_id
1 'polypeptide(L)'
;MEGFDTSNNPADTLSRAFLSRYKYELFASLAFISLIGGIVFGMQVLGKSRDTDAIIVKSNSDQNVMIDIGGAILHPGVYELSLGSRIQDAIEYAGGFSGDVDKDWVSTILNRAEVLVDGQKIVIPLLREEKQIDKSSGIDLKININKATQSELTSLPGIGNAYALRIIEHRPYSSVDDLLLVPGIGPSLLSSIRDLVGVY
;
A
#
# COMPACT_ATOMS: atom_id res chain seq x y z
N MET A 1 -7.24 55.90 92.56
CA MET A 1 -6.84 54.92 91.53
C MET A 1 -5.32 54.83 91.58
N GLU A 2 -4.79 54.01 92.47
CA GLU A 2 -3.34 53.79 92.59
C GLU A 2 -2.96 52.68 91.60
N GLY A 3 -2.06 53.00 90.67
CA GLY A 3 -1.56 52.06 89.67
C GLY A 3 -0.62 51.05 90.33
N PHE A 4 -0.88 49.77 90.07
CA PHE A 4 0.08 48.72 90.36
C PHE A 4 1.30 48.90 89.44
N ASP A 5 2.40 49.38 89.99
CA ASP A 5 3.70 49.41 89.33
C ASP A 5 4.22 47.96 89.18
N THR A 6 4.35 47.52 87.92
CA THR A 6 4.79 46.16 87.56
C THR A 6 6.29 46.10 87.19
N SER A 7 7.05 47.17 87.39
CA SER A 7 8.43 47.30 86.89
C SER A 7 9.47 46.41 87.58
N ASN A 8 9.15 45.74 88.69
CA ASN A 8 10.09 44.94 89.48
C ASN A 8 9.66 43.47 89.67
N ASN A 9 9.30 42.78 88.59
CA ASN A 9 9.13 41.33 88.64
C ASN A 9 10.49 40.61 88.50
N PRO A 10 10.94 39.80 89.48
CA PRO A 10 12.24 39.13 89.44
C PRO A 10 12.39 38.11 88.28
N ALA A 11 11.27 37.66 87.69
CA ALA A 11 11.30 36.84 86.48
C ALA A 11 11.79 37.62 85.24
N ASP A 12 11.54 38.93 85.21
CA ASP A 12 11.86 39.79 84.07
C ASP A 12 13.35 40.16 84.05
N THR A 13 13.99 40.28 85.21
CA THR A 13 15.43 40.55 85.35
C THR A 13 16.26 39.32 84.99
N LEU A 14 15.85 38.13 85.42
CA LEU A 14 16.49 36.86 85.05
C LEU A 14 16.39 36.60 83.55
N SER A 15 15.22 36.85 82.95
CA SER A 15 15.01 36.70 81.51
C SER A 15 15.91 37.65 80.71
N ARG A 16 16.00 38.93 81.10
CA ARG A 16 16.85 39.93 80.41
C ARG A 16 18.36 39.62 80.53
N ALA A 17 18.81 39.11 81.67
CA ALA A 17 20.21 38.74 81.90
C ALA A 17 20.61 37.45 81.18
N PHE A 18 19.70 36.48 81.08
CA PHE A 18 19.93 35.23 80.35
C PHE A 18 19.95 35.46 78.84
N LEU A 19 19.00 36.27 78.35
CA LEU A 19 18.91 36.62 76.94
C LEU A 19 20.13 37.41 76.47
N SER A 20 20.69 38.34 77.24
CA SER A 20 21.86 39.13 76.78
C SER A 20 23.13 38.29 76.61
N ARG A 21 23.35 37.29 77.46
CA ARG A 21 24.54 36.43 77.42
C ARG A 21 24.51 35.40 76.29
N TYR A 22 23.32 34.85 75.99
CA TYR A 22 23.16 33.79 74.98
C TYR A 22 22.48 34.28 73.69
N LYS A 23 22.26 35.59 73.54
CA LYS A 23 21.60 36.21 72.38
C LYS A 23 22.15 35.69 71.06
N TYR A 24 23.47 35.69 70.89
CA TYR A 24 24.11 35.23 69.67
C TYR A 24 24.02 33.71 69.47
N GLU A 25 24.07 32.90 70.53
CA GLU A 25 23.89 31.45 70.42
C GLU A 25 22.45 31.07 70.05
N LEU A 26 21.47 31.81 70.59
CA LEU A 26 20.08 31.61 70.25
C LEU A 26 19.82 31.95 68.78
N PHE A 27 20.34 33.08 68.29
CA PHE A 27 20.26 33.43 66.87
C PHE A 27 21.04 32.48 65.96
N ALA A 28 22.22 32.00 66.39
CA ALA A 28 23.01 31.04 65.63
C ALA A 28 22.31 29.67 65.51
N SER A 29 21.67 29.19 66.59
CA SER A 29 20.90 27.95 66.55
C SER A 29 19.66 28.06 65.64
N LEU A 30 18.96 29.20 65.68
CA LEU A 30 17.80 29.46 64.83
C LEU A 30 18.19 29.55 63.35
N ALA A 31 19.34 30.18 63.05
CA ALA A 31 19.89 30.24 61.70
C ALA A 31 20.31 28.86 61.18
N PHE A 32 20.87 28.00 62.04
CA PHE A 32 21.26 26.64 61.68
C PHE A 32 20.05 25.74 61.38
N ILE A 33 18.98 25.86 62.18
CA ILE A 33 17.71 25.17 61.95
C ILE A 33 17.08 25.61 60.62
N SER A 34 17.10 26.91 60.32
CA SER A 34 16.61 27.46 59.06
C SER A 34 17.41 26.97 57.85
N LEU A 35 18.75 26.88 57.97
CA LEU A 35 19.63 26.37 56.93
C LEU A 35 19.37 24.89 56.63
N ILE A 36 19.25 24.05 57.68
CA ILE A 36 18.92 22.63 57.53
C ILE A 36 17.53 22.46 56.92
N GLY A 37 16.55 23.24 57.38
CA GLY A 37 15.20 23.24 56.82
C GLY A 37 15.17 23.58 55.32
N GLY A 38 15.96 24.58 54.90
CA GLY A 38 16.11 24.95 53.50
C GLY A 38 16.75 23.87 52.63
N ILE A 39 17.74 23.15 53.15
CA ILE A 39 18.39 22.03 52.45
C ILE A 39 17.43 20.83 52.32
N VAL A 40 16.70 20.48 53.38
CA VAL A 40 15.72 19.38 53.35
C VAL A 40 14.54 19.73 52.43
N PHE A 41 14.05 20.97 52.47
CA PHE A 41 13.01 21.46 51.58
C PHE A 41 13.50 21.53 50.12
N GLY A 42 14.74 21.94 49.90
CA GLY A 42 15.40 21.90 48.59
C GLY A 42 15.52 20.47 48.05
N MET A 43 15.89 19.49 48.88
CA MET A 43 15.93 18.07 48.49
C MET A 43 14.53 17.51 48.21
N GLN A 44 13.50 17.89 48.96
CA GLN A 44 12.12 17.47 48.67
C GLN A 44 11.54 18.14 47.41
N VAL A 45 11.90 19.40 47.13
CA VAL A 45 11.39 20.15 45.97
C VAL A 45 12.11 19.78 44.68
N LEU A 46 13.41 19.46 44.72
CA LEU A 46 14.16 18.98 43.54
C LEU A 46 14.04 17.46 43.31
N GLY A 47 13.61 16.69 44.31
CA GLY A 47 13.47 15.23 44.24
C GLY A 47 12.17 14.73 43.59
N LYS A 48 11.25 15.63 43.22
CA LYS A 48 10.05 15.23 42.46
C LYS A 48 10.40 15.13 40.99
N SER A 49 11.21 14.11 40.65
CA SER A 49 11.14 13.47 39.35
C SER A 49 9.67 13.18 39.14
N ARG A 50 9.05 13.99 38.27
CA ARG A 50 7.81 13.62 37.65
C ARG A 50 8.13 12.30 36.95
N ASP A 51 7.69 11.19 37.54
CA ASP A 51 7.06 10.14 36.77
C ASP A 51 5.91 10.82 36.03
N THR A 52 6.26 11.60 35.00
CA THR A 52 5.54 11.54 33.75
C THR A 52 5.51 10.05 33.50
N ASP A 53 4.34 9.44 33.68
CA ASP A 53 3.87 8.44 32.74
C ASP A 53 4.17 9.04 31.36
N ALA A 54 5.40 8.85 30.90
CA ALA A 54 5.65 8.65 29.51
C ALA A 54 4.70 7.50 29.22
N ILE A 55 3.56 7.86 28.65
CA ILE A 55 2.93 7.02 27.66
C ILE A 55 4.10 6.72 26.73
N ILE A 56 4.78 5.61 26.99
CA ILE A 56 5.57 4.92 26.01
C ILE A 56 4.50 4.59 24.99
N VAL A 57 4.24 5.53 24.09
CA VAL A 57 3.85 5.21 22.74
C VAL A 57 5.06 4.42 22.28
N LYS A 58 5.03 3.13 22.60
CA LYS A 58 5.85 2.13 21.97
C LYS A 58 5.48 2.36 20.53
N SER A 59 6.34 3.10 19.82
CA SER A 59 6.22 3.28 18.40
C SER A 59 5.91 1.88 17.90
N ASN A 60 4.76 1.69 17.25
CA ASN A 60 4.33 0.39 16.74
C ASN A 60 5.29 -0.10 15.61
N SER A 61 6.51 0.43 15.55
CA SER A 61 7.61 0.10 14.65
C SER A 61 8.13 -1.32 14.81
N ASP A 62 7.71 -2.06 15.83
CA ASP A 62 8.03 -3.49 15.99
C ASP A 62 6.91 -4.42 15.50
N GLN A 63 5.79 -3.87 15.00
CA GLN A 63 4.76 -4.68 14.37
C GLN A 63 5.04 -4.68 12.87
N ASN A 64 5.33 -5.85 12.31
CA ASN A 64 5.51 -6.06 10.88
C ASN A 64 4.32 -6.83 10.31
N VAL A 65 4.09 -6.67 9.01
CA VAL A 65 3.11 -7.41 8.23
C VAL A 65 3.83 -8.22 7.17
N MET A 66 3.41 -9.46 7.00
CA MET A 66 3.89 -10.37 5.96
C MET A 66 2.92 -10.35 4.78
N ILE A 67 3.41 -10.05 3.59
CA ILE A 67 2.59 -9.95 2.38
C ILE A 67 3.23 -10.75 1.24
N ASP A 68 2.41 -11.32 0.36
CA ASP A 68 2.84 -12.09 -0.83
C ASP A 68 2.59 -11.24 -2.08
N ILE A 69 3.64 -10.91 -2.83
CA ILE A 69 3.55 -10.14 -4.09
C ILE A 69 3.90 -11.07 -5.26
N GLY A 70 2.98 -11.15 -6.22
CA GLY A 70 3.15 -11.95 -7.44
C GLY A 70 2.80 -11.19 -8.72
N GLY A 71 3.12 -11.82 -9.85
CA GLY A 71 2.77 -11.32 -11.18
C GLY A 71 3.83 -10.40 -11.78
N ALA A 72 3.40 -9.30 -12.40
CA ALA A 72 4.25 -8.36 -13.15
C ALA A 72 5.06 -7.40 -12.26
N ILE A 73 5.93 -7.98 -11.43
CA ILE A 73 6.83 -7.31 -10.48
C ILE A 73 8.24 -7.87 -10.69
N LEU A 74 9.28 -7.06 -10.51
CA LEU A 74 10.67 -7.49 -10.75
C LEU A 74 11.12 -8.64 -9.85
N HIS A 75 10.77 -8.58 -8.57
CA HIS A 75 11.09 -9.61 -7.60
C HIS A 75 9.80 -10.09 -6.91
N PRO A 76 9.11 -11.11 -7.46
CA PRO A 76 7.97 -11.72 -6.78
C PRO A 76 8.42 -12.50 -5.53
N GLY A 77 7.63 -12.46 -4.47
CA GLY A 77 7.95 -13.15 -3.23
C GLY A 77 7.17 -12.65 -2.03
N VAL A 78 7.52 -13.21 -0.86
CA VAL A 78 6.96 -12.81 0.43
C VAL A 78 7.87 -11.76 1.07
N TYR A 79 7.26 -10.69 1.56
CA TYR A 79 7.95 -9.54 2.12
C TYR A 79 7.43 -9.20 3.50
N GLU A 80 8.34 -8.77 4.36
CA GLU A 80 8.05 -8.24 5.69
C GLU A 80 8.20 -6.72 5.65
N LEU A 81 7.10 -6.00 5.88
CA LEU A 81 7.06 -4.53 5.92
C LEU A 81 6.52 -4.06 7.26
N SER A 82 6.80 -2.81 7.62
CA SER A 82 6.25 -2.23 8.86
C SER A 82 4.73 -2.09 8.79
N LEU A 83 4.06 -2.28 9.93
CA LEU A 83 2.63 -2.05 10.06
C LEU A 83 2.28 -0.62 9.66
N GLY A 84 1.31 -0.47 8.76
CA GLY A 84 0.90 0.83 8.21
C GLY A 84 1.56 1.19 6.88
N SER A 85 2.54 0.40 6.41
CA SER A 85 3.02 0.48 5.02
C SER A 85 1.87 0.31 4.04
N ARG A 86 1.99 0.93 2.87
CA ARG A 86 0.99 0.88 1.80
C ARG A 86 1.42 -0.05 0.68
N ILE A 87 0.47 -0.40 -0.20
CA ILE A 87 0.72 -1.20 -1.41
C ILE A 87 1.88 -0.62 -2.24
N GLN A 88 1.97 0.71 -2.34
CA GLN A 88 3.08 1.36 -3.04
C GLN A 88 4.45 1.00 -2.46
N ASP A 89 4.58 1.04 -1.14
CA ASP A 89 5.84 0.76 -0.45
C ASP A 89 6.26 -0.70 -0.70
N ALA A 90 5.28 -1.61 -0.71
CA ALA A 90 5.50 -3.03 -0.98
C ALA A 90 6.01 -3.26 -2.42
N ILE A 91 5.42 -2.57 -3.40
CA ILE A 91 5.82 -2.65 -4.81
C ILE A 91 7.23 -2.10 -5.00
N GLU A 92 7.55 -0.95 -4.40
CA GLU A 92 8.91 -0.38 -4.43
C GLU A 92 9.93 -1.30 -3.78
N TYR A 93 9.58 -1.91 -2.63
CA TYR A 93 10.42 -2.88 -1.94
C TYR A 93 10.70 -4.12 -2.81
N ALA A 94 9.73 -4.56 -3.60
CA ALA A 94 9.85 -5.65 -4.56
C ALA A 94 10.59 -5.26 -5.87
N GLY A 95 11.17 -4.06 -5.94
CA GLY A 95 11.91 -3.55 -7.10
C GLY A 95 11.05 -2.82 -8.13
N GLY A 96 9.74 -2.69 -7.90
CA GLY A 96 8.80 -2.07 -8.82
C GLY A 96 8.20 -3.04 -9.83
N PHE A 97 7.41 -2.49 -10.75
CA PHE A 97 6.77 -3.25 -11.81
C PHE A 97 7.79 -3.79 -12.83
N SER A 98 7.52 -4.97 -13.38
CA SER A 98 8.27 -5.50 -14.52
C SER A 98 7.88 -4.80 -15.83
N GLY A 99 8.67 -5.00 -16.89
CA GLY A 99 8.45 -4.33 -18.19
C GLY A 99 7.18 -4.77 -18.92
N ASP A 100 6.67 -5.93 -18.56
CA ASP A 100 5.45 -6.57 -19.07
C ASP A 100 4.25 -6.36 -18.13
N VAL A 101 4.21 -5.28 -17.35
CA VAL A 101 3.04 -4.94 -16.51
C VAL A 101 1.89 -4.36 -17.32
N ASP A 102 0.66 -4.74 -16.97
CA ASP A 102 -0.55 -4.08 -17.48
C ASP A 102 -0.71 -2.69 -16.84
N LYS A 103 -0.20 -1.66 -17.54
CA LYS A 103 -0.22 -0.27 -17.05
C LYS A 103 -1.63 0.28 -16.90
N ASP A 104 -2.56 -0.13 -17.76
CA ASP A 104 -3.94 0.34 -17.73
C ASP A 104 -4.63 -0.21 -16.48
N TRP A 105 -4.45 -1.51 -16.21
CA TRP A 105 -4.91 -2.13 -14.96
C TRP A 105 -4.31 -1.44 -13.73
N VAL A 106 -3.00 -1.18 -13.72
CA VAL A 106 -2.34 -0.49 -12.60
C VAL A 106 -2.94 0.90 -12.37
N SER A 107 -3.24 1.65 -13.43
CA SER A 107 -3.78 3.02 -13.30
C SER A 107 -5.25 3.08 -12.90
N THR A 108 -6.04 2.06 -13.24
CA THR A 108 -7.51 2.08 -13.06
C THR A 108 -7.99 1.23 -11.89
N ILE A 109 -7.30 0.13 -11.57
CA ILE A 109 -7.74 -0.86 -10.58
C ILE A 109 -6.90 -0.83 -9.31
N LEU A 110 -5.58 -0.64 -9.44
CA LEU A 110 -4.68 -0.77 -8.30
C LEU A 110 -4.74 0.45 -7.37
N ASN A 111 -5.25 0.25 -6.16
CA ASN A 111 -5.17 1.26 -5.10
C ASN A 111 -3.79 1.25 -4.43
N ARG A 112 -2.81 1.93 -5.03
CA ARG A 112 -1.43 2.05 -4.51
C ARG A 112 -1.36 2.65 -3.09
N ALA A 113 -2.37 3.41 -2.70
CA ALA A 113 -2.44 4.03 -1.38
C ALA A 113 -3.09 3.12 -0.32
N GLU A 114 -3.57 1.92 -0.65
CA GLU A 114 -4.16 1.03 0.35
C GLU A 114 -3.12 0.60 1.38
N VAL A 115 -3.53 0.57 2.66
CA VAL A 115 -2.67 0.11 3.75
C VAL A 115 -2.60 -1.42 3.70
N LEU A 116 -1.40 -1.96 3.88
CA LEU A 116 -1.16 -3.39 3.88
C LEU A 116 -1.80 -4.06 5.10
N VAL A 117 -2.32 -5.27 4.86
CA VAL A 117 -2.86 -6.15 5.89
C VAL A 117 -1.97 -7.38 5.98
N ASP A 118 -1.76 -7.89 7.20
CA ASP A 118 -0.99 -9.11 7.40
C ASP A 118 -1.63 -10.31 6.66
N GLY A 119 -0.80 -11.11 5.99
CA GLY A 119 -1.23 -12.22 5.14
C GLY A 119 -1.84 -11.80 3.80
N GLN A 120 -1.78 -10.53 3.41
CA GLN A 120 -2.33 -10.06 2.14
C GLN A 120 -1.53 -10.59 0.94
N LYS A 121 -2.26 -11.06 -0.08
CA LYS A 121 -1.69 -11.44 -1.39
C LYS A 121 -2.06 -10.38 -2.44
N ILE A 122 -1.04 -9.85 -3.10
CA ILE A 122 -1.16 -8.86 -4.18
C ILE A 122 -0.65 -9.50 -5.46
N VAL A 123 -1.51 -9.59 -6.48
CA VAL A 123 -1.12 -10.13 -7.79
C VAL A 123 -1.30 -9.05 -8.84
N ILE A 124 -0.20 -8.65 -9.46
CA ILE A 124 -0.21 -7.66 -10.53
C ILE A 124 -0.29 -8.40 -11.88
N PRO A 125 -1.31 -8.16 -12.70
CA PRO A 125 -1.42 -8.83 -13.98
C PRO A 125 -0.28 -8.40 -14.93
N LEU A 126 0.21 -9.38 -15.69
CA LEU A 126 1.03 -9.11 -16.85
C LEU A 126 0.15 -8.43 -17.91
N LEU A 127 0.75 -7.52 -18.67
CA LEU A 127 0.19 -6.95 -19.87
C LEU A 127 -0.27 -8.12 -20.73
N ARG A 128 -1.57 -8.25 -20.81
CA ARG A 128 -2.14 -9.11 -21.82
C ARG A 128 -1.85 -8.39 -23.11
N GLU A 129 -0.87 -8.88 -23.85
CA GLU A 129 -1.00 -8.86 -25.29
C GLU A 129 -2.28 -9.66 -25.56
N GLU A 130 -3.43 -8.98 -25.53
CA GLU A 130 -4.38 -9.25 -26.58
C GLU A 130 -3.52 -9.17 -27.83
N LYS A 131 -3.14 -10.33 -28.35
CA LYS A 131 -3.17 -10.51 -29.78
C LYS A 131 -4.59 -10.11 -30.17
N GLN A 132 -4.81 -8.79 -30.27
CA GLN A 132 -5.34 -8.19 -31.46
C GLN A 132 -4.75 -9.06 -32.55
N ILE A 133 -5.56 -9.98 -33.05
CA ILE A 133 -5.30 -10.61 -34.32
C ILE A 133 -5.38 -9.40 -35.26
N ASP A 134 -4.27 -8.66 -35.31
CA ASP A 134 -4.06 -7.59 -36.23
C ASP A 134 -4.18 -8.29 -37.56
N LYS A 135 -5.26 -7.89 -38.19
CA LYS A 135 -5.77 -8.19 -39.50
C LYS A 135 -4.76 -7.67 -40.52
N SER A 136 -3.53 -8.19 -40.48
CA SER A 136 -2.37 -7.78 -41.29
C SER A 136 -1.11 -8.59 -40.96
N SER A 137 -1.22 -9.88 -40.63
CA SER A 137 -0.09 -10.77 -40.92
C SER A 137 -0.01 -10.94 -42.44
N GLY A 138 0.73 -10.04 -43.07
CA GLY A 138 1.20 -10.13 -44.45
C GLY A 138 2.17 -11.29 -44.63
N ILE A 139 1.68 -12.50 -44.38
CA ILE A 139 2.11 -13.72 -45.04
C ILE A 139 0.88 -14.10 -45.85
N ASP A 140 1.05 -14.26 -47.15
CA ASP A 140 0.05 -14.72 -48.12
C ASP A 140 -0.55 -16.08 -47.70
N LEU A 141 -1.45 -16.05 -46.72
CA LEU A 141 -2.08 -17.19 -46.09
C LEU A 141 -3.53 -17.21 -46.55
N LYS A 142 -3.72 -17.76 -47.73
CA LYS A 142 -5.03 -18.10 -48.26
C LYS A 142 -5.90 -18.76 -47.17
N ILE A 143 -7.13 -18.27 -47.02
CA ILE A 143 -8.11 -18.80 -46.07
C ILE A 143 -8.42 -20.25 -46.44
N ASN A 144 -8.25 -21.17 -45.47
CA ASN A 144 -8.56 -22.57 -45.69
C ASN A 144 -10.07 -22.79 -45.75
N ILE A 145 -10.61 -23.18 -46.90
CA ILE A 145 -12.07 -23.36 -47.03
C ILE A 145 -12.63 -24.54 -46.22
N ASN A 146 -11.80 -25.52 -45.89
CA ASN A 146 -12.16 -26.70 -45.09
C ASN A 146 -12.05 -26.47 -43.58
N LYS A 147 -11.17 -25.57 -43.13
CA LYS A 147 -10.89 -25.34 -41.69
C LYS A 147 -11.37 -23.97 -41.19
N ALA A 148 -11.61 -23.01 -42.08
CA ALA A 148 -11.98 -21.66 -41.69
C ALA A 148 -13.24 -21.61 -40.82
N THR A 149 -13.25 -20.70 -39.88
CA THR A 149 -14.41 -20.32 -39.09
C THR A 149 -15.38 -19.49 -39.94
N GLN A 150 -16.63 -19.38 -39.47
CA GLN A 150 -17.62 -18.53 -40.13
C GLN A 150 -17.13 -17.08 -40.25
N SER A 151 -16.50 -16.55 -39.20
CA SER A 151 -15.98 -15.18 -39.19
C SER A 151 -14.89 -14.96 -40.25
N GLU A 152 -13.97 -15.92 -40.39
CA GLU A 152 -12.93 -15.86 -41.42
C GLU A 152 -13.52 -15.90 -42.83
N LEU A 153 -14.51 -16.76 -43.08
CA LEU A 153 -15.19 -16.80 -44.39
C LEU A 153 -15.94 -15.49 -44.69
N THR A 154 -16.55 -14.86 -43.68
CA THR A 154 -17.26 -13.58 -43.87
C THR A 154 -16.34 -12.40 -44.14
N SER A 155 -15.02 -12.57 -43.97
CA SER A 155 -14.04 -11.54 -44.33
C SER A 155 -13.77 -11.48 -45.85
N LEU A 156 -14.18 -12.51 -46.59
CA LEU A 156 -14.01 -12.57 -48.04
C LEU A 156 -14.98 -11.61 -48.76
N PRO A 157 -14.53 -10.93 -49.83
CA PRO A 157 -15.38 -10.02 -50.58
C PRO A 157 -16.58 -10.76 -51.18
N GLY A 158 -17.79 -10.29 -50.86
CA GLY A 158 -19.04 -10.88 -51.35
C GLY A 158 -19.53 -12.12 -50.59
N ILE A 159 -18.84 -12.56 -49.54
CA ILE A 159 -19.27 -13.67 -48.68
C ILE A 159 -19.85 -13.13 -47.38
N GLY A 160 -21.18 -13.15 -47.27
CA GLY A 160 -21.89 -12.85 -46.03
C GLY A 160 -22.17 -14.10 -45.19
N ASN A 161 -22.78 -13.92 -44.01
CA ASN A 161 -23.10 -15.00 -43.07
C ASN A 161 -23.83 -16.19 -43.72
N ALA A 162 -24.78 -15.93 -44.62
CA ALA A 162 -25.53 -16.97 -45.32
C ALA A 162 -24.65 -17.81 -46.26
N TYR A 163 -23.71 -17.17 -46.97
CA TYR A 163 -22.78 -17.89 -47.84
C TYR A 163 -21.73 -18.65 -47.03
N ALA A 164 -21.21 -18.05 -45.96
CA ALA A 164 -20.26 -18.70 -45.06
C ALA A 164 -20.83 -19.98 -44.44
N LEU A 165 -22.10 -19.97 -43.99
CA LEU A 165 -22.77 -21.17 -43.49
C LEU A 165 -22.87 -22.26 -44.55
N ARG A 166 -23.32 -21.93 -45.76
CA ARG A 166 -23.41 -22.90 -46.86
C ARG A 166 -22.05 -23.50 -47.21
N ILE A 167 -20.99 -22.68 -47.19
CA ILE A 167 -19.62 -23.16 -47.43
C ILE A 167 -19.21 -24.17 -46.35
N ILE A 168 -19.54 -23.93 -45.09
CA ILE A 168 -19.25 -24.84 -43.98
C ILE A 168 -20.06 -26.14 -44.11
N GLU A 169 -21.35 -26.04 -44.45
CA GLU A 169 -22.25 -27.19 -44.63
C GLU A 169 -21.82 -28.13 -45.76
N HIS A 170 -21.23 -27.59 -46.83
CA HIS A 170 -20.83 -28.35 -48.02
C HIS A 170 -19.40 -28.90 -47.96
N ARG A 171 -18.74 -28.84 -46.80
CA ARG A 171 -17.41 -29.44 -46.61
C ARG A 171 -17.46 -30.98 -46.72
N PRO A 172 -16.37 -31.63 -47.17
CA PRO A 172 -15.08 -31.07 -47.54
C PRO A 172 -14.94 -30.77 -49.05
N TYR A 173 -14.06 -29.83 -49.37
CA TYR A 173 -13.65 -29.50 -50.75
C TYR A 173 -12.29 -30.10 -51.06
N SER A 174 -12.12 -30.62 -52.27
CA SER A 174 -10.86 -31.14 -52.81
C SER A 174 -10.09 -30.08 -53.60
N SER A 175 -10.81 -29.13 -54.18
CA SER A 175 -10.24 -28.00 -54.93
C SER A 175 -10.97 -26.70 -54.62
N VAL A 176 -10.36 -25.56 -54.94
CA VAL A 176 -11.03 -24.25 -54.82
C VAL A 176 -12.24 -24.14 -55.77
N ASP A 177 -12.18 -24.81 -56.91
CA ASP A 177 -13.25 -24.78 -57.91
C ASP A 177 -14.51 -25.54 -57.45
N ASP A 178 -14.39 -26.42 -56.45
CA ASP A 178 -15.51 -27.14 -55.83
C ASP A 178 -16.49 -26.19 -55.11
N LEU A 179 -16.09 -24.95 -54.83
CA LEU A 179 -16.99 -23.92 -54.29
C LEU A 179 -18.16 -23.61 -55.24
N LEU A 180 -18.06 -23.92 -56.53
CA LEU A 180 -19.18 -23.78 -57.49
C LEU A 180 -20.34 -24.75 -57.22
N LEU A 181 -20.10 -25.81 -56.44
CA LEU A 181 -21.16 -26.74 -56.03
C LEU A 181 -22.08 -26.12 -54.96
N VAL A 182 -21.64 -25.05 -54.30
CA VAL A 182 -22.40 -24.38 -53.24
C VAL A 182 -23.47 -23.47 -53.85
N PRO A 183 -24.76 -23.65 -53.49
CA PRO A 183 -25.84 -22.84 -54.02
C PRO A 183 -25.64 -21.33 -53.82
N GLY A 184 -25.56 -20.61 -54.93
CA GLY A 184 -25.41 -19.15 -54.99
C GLY A 184 -23.96 -18.65 -55.13
N ILE A 185 -22.97 -19.54 -55.11
CA ILE A 185 -21.58 -19.18 -55.47
C ILE A 185 -21.40 -19.37 -56.97
N GLY A 186 -21.39 -18.25 -57.70
CA GLY A 186 -21.16 -18.25 -59.15
C GLY A 186 -19.69 -18.02 -59.54
N PRO A 187 -19.34 -18.17 -60.83
CA PRO A 187 -17.96 -17.97 -61.33
C PRO A 187 -17.39 -16.59 -61.03
N SER A 188 -18.23 -15.55 -61.09
CA SER A 188 -17.82 -14.18 -60.78
C SER A 188 -17.40 -14.04 -59.32
N LEU A 189 -18.15 -14.61 -58.38
CA LEU A 189 -17.83 -14.54 -56.96
C LEU A 189 -16.58 -15.37 -56.66
N LEU A 190 -16.48 -16.56 -57.25
CA LEU A 190 -15.31 -17.41 -57.12
C LEU A 190 -14.04 -16.70 -57.58
N SER A 191 -14.06 -16.02 -58.73
CA SER A 191 -12.89 -15.29 -59.25
C SER A 191 -12.39 -14.21 -58.29
N SER A 192 -13.28 -13.53 -57.56
CA SER A 192 -12.92 -12.48 -56.59
C SER A 192 -12.27 -13.02 -55.33
N ILE A 193 -12.54 -14.28 -54.97
CA ILE A 193 -12.04 -14.90 -53.74
C ILE A 193 -10.94 -15.93 -54.01
N ARG A 194 -10.72 -16.35 -55.27
CA ARG A 194 -9.82 -17.45 -55.66
C ARG A 194 -8.39 -17.27 -55.15
N ASP A 195 -7.88 -16.05 -55.19
CA ASP A 195 -6.52 -15.73 -54.73
C ASP A 195 -6.44 -15.59 -53.21
N LEU A 196 -7.57 -15.49 -52.52
CA LEU A 196 -7.68 -15.34 -51.07
C LEU A 196 -7.97 -16.66 -50.35
N VAL A 197 -8.24 -17.75 -51.06
CA VAL A 197 -8.68 -19.04 -50.49
C VAL A 197 -7.88 -20.23 -51.00
N GLY A 198 -7.76 -21.27 -50.18
CA GLY A 198 -6.97 -22.47 -50.50
C GLY A 198 -7.51 -23.73 -49.84
N VAL A 199 -7.04 -24.88 -50.32
CA VAL A 199 -7.37 -26.22 -49.83
C VAL A 199 -6.10 -26.85 -49.26
N TYR A 200 -6.05 -27.11 -47.94
CA TYR A 200 -4.92 -27.76 -47.24
C TYR A 200 -5.33 -28.45 -45.93
#